data_AF-A0ABD1S8M8-F1
#
_entry.id   AF-A0ABD1S8M8-F1
#
_cell.length_a   1.000
_cell.length_b   1.000
_cell.length_c   1.000
_cell.angle_alpha   90.00
_cell.angle_beta   90.00
_cell.angle_gamma   90.00
#
_symmetry.space_group_name_H-M   'P 1'
#
loop_
_entity.id
_entity.type
_entity.pdbx_description
1 polymer ?
#
loop_
_entity_poly.entity_id
_entity_poly.type
_entity_poly.pdbx_seq_one_letter_code
_entity_poly.pdbx_strand_id
1 'polypeptide(L)'
;MEETSYVPIFPKPLVETVERIVVGMKTQIQYLNITKLSQYRIDAHPTVYTTKKDKQLIEKKLKTQEITADCSHWCLPGLPDTWNMLLYASMVLKGSVKSANSSREIFGDL
;
A
#
# COMPACT_ATOMS: atom_id res chain seq x y z
N MET A 1 -0.80 -18.69 18.00
CA MET A 1 -0.54 -18.61 16.55
C MET A 1 0.87 -18.11 16.41
N GLU A 2 1.77 -19.01 16.06
CA GLU A 2 3.22 -18.81 16.05
C GLU A 2 3.55 -17.71 15.04
N GLU A 3 4.23 -16.65 15.49
CA GLU A 3 4.76 -15.61 14.60
C GLU A 3 5.76 -16.27 13.66
N THR A 4 5.30 -16.65 12.47
CA THR A 4 6.19 -17.03 11.38
C THR A 4 7.19 -15.89 11.22
N SER A 5 8.48 -16.21 11.38
CA SER A 5 9.67 -15.37 11.22
C SER A 5 9.60 -14.50 9.96
N TYR A 6 8.85 -13.40 10.02
CA TYR A 6 8.72 -12.47 8.94
C TYR A 6 9.74 -11.37 9.18
N VAL A 7 10.82 -11.37 8.40
CA VAL A 7 11.84 -10.32 8.45
C VAL A 7 11.32 -9.15 7.62
N PRO A 8 10.99 -8.01 8.24
CA PRO A 8 10.54 -6.84 7.49
C PRO A 8 11.68 -6.34 6.61
N ILE A 9 11.47 -6.40 5.29
CA ILE A 9 12.43 -5.91 4.29
C ILE A 9 12.52 -4.37 4.34
N PHE A 10 11.43 -3.72 4.78
CA PHE A 10 11.37 -2.26 4.83
C PHE A 10 11.90 -1.73 6.18
N PRO A 11 12.78 -0.71 6.19
CA PRO A 11 13.33 -0.16 7.42
C PRO A 11 12.24 0.45 8.32
N LYS A 12 12.05 -0.11 9.52
CA LYS A 12 11.13 0.44 10.55
C LYS A 12 11.37 1.93 10.85
N PRO A 13 12.63 2.43 10.94
CA PRO A 13 12.87 3.84 11.23
C PRO A 13 12.29 4.82 10.21
N LEU A 14 12.12 4.39 8.94
CA LEU A 14 11.52 5.24 7.91
C LEU A 14 10.01 5.40 8.15
N VAL A 15 9.33 4.31 8.51
CA VAL A 15 7.88 4.34 8.84
C VAL A 15 7.65 5.21 10.08
N GLU A 16 8.43 5.01 11.14
CA GLU A 16 8.34 5.78 12.38
C GLU A 16 8.61 7.28 12.17
N THR A 17 9.56 7.61 11.31
CA THR A 17 9.84 9.01 10.93
C THR A 17 8.65 9.65 10.23
N VAL A 18 8.04 8.95 9.27
CA VAL A 18 6.85 9.45 8.55
C VAL A 18 5.68 9.63 9.51
N GLU A 19 5.40 8.64 10.36
CA GLU A 19 4.32 8.71 11.35
C GLU A 19 4.51 9.89 12.31
N ARG A 20 5.74 10.11 12.79
CA ARG A 20 6.07 11.24 13.66
C ARG A 20 5.83 12.59 12.98
N ILE A 21 6.25 12.73 11.73
CA ILE A 21 6.06 13.97 10.97
C ILE A 21 4.57 14.22 10.77
N VAL A 22 3.80 13.22 10.32
CA VAL A 22 2.37 13.35 10.06
C VAL A 22 1.60 13.83 11.31
N VAL A 23 1.92 13.28 12.49
CA VAL A 23 1.29 13.70 13.76
C VAL A 23 1.59 15.17 14.10
N GLY A 24 2.77 15.67 13.73
CA GLY A 24 3.18 17.06 13.96
C GLY A 24 2.70 18.07 12.91
N MET A 25 1.98 17.65 11.87
CA MET A 25 1.56 18.56 10.79
C MET A 25 0.39 19.44 11.23
N LYS A 26 0.49 20.75 10.96
CA LYS A 26 -0.60 21.72 11.20
C LYS A 26 -1.87 21.39 10.40
N THR A 27 -1.70 20.85 9.19
CA THR A 27 -2.81 20.40 8.35
C THR A 27 -3.14 18.95 8.69
N GLN A 28 -4.39 18.67 9.07
CA GLN A 28 -4.82 17.32 9.36
C GLN A 28 -4.76 16.44 8.10
N ILE A 29 -3.85 15.48 8.10
CA ILE A 29 -3.71 14.49 7.03
C ILE A 29 -4.21 13.14 7.53
N GLN A 30 -4.70 12.34 6.59
CA GLN A 30 -5.02 10.94 6.81
C GLN A 30 -3.88 10.11 6.30
N TYR A 31 -3.24 9.39 7.20
CA TYR A 31 -2.16 8.49 6.84
C TYR A 31 -2.70 7.08 6.63
N LEU A 32 -2.57 6.57 5.41
CA LEU A 32 -2.89 5.20 5.07
C LEU A 32 -1.61 4.35 5.11
N ASN A 33 -1.35 3.70 6.25
CA ASN A 33 -0.17 2.84 6.38
C ASN A 33 -0.39 1.49 5.65
N ILE A 34 0.10 1.43 4.41
CA ILE A 34 0.05 0.22 3.57
C ILE A 34 1.28 -0.69 3.73
N THR A 35 2.26 -0.33 4.57
CA THR A 35 3.59 -0.97 4.60
C THR A 35 3.52 -2.43 4.96
N LYS A 36 2.90 -2.76 6.11
CA LYS A 36 2.81 -4.13 6.62
C LYS A 36 1.97 -5.03 5.73
N LEU A 37 0.86 -4.52 5.18
CA LEU A 37 0.03 -5.26 4.23
C LEU A 37 0.81 -5.61 2.96
N SER A 38 1.50 -4.61 2.40
CA SER A 38 2.26 -4.77 1.15
C SER A 38 3.43 -5.74 1.31
N GLN A 39 4.03 -5.73 2.49
CA GLN A 39 5.09 -6.64 2.91
C GLN A 39 4.72 -8.13 2.81
N TYR A 40 3.45 -8.48 3.04
CA TYR A 40 2.96 -9.86 2.88
C TYR A 40 2.75 -10.27 1.42
N ARG A 41 2.80 -9.33 0.47
CA ARG A 41 2.40 -9.54 -0.92
C ARG A 41 3.57 -9.58 -1.89
N ILE A 42 4.63 -10.31 -1.54
CA ILE A 42 5.80 -10.53 -2.40
C ILE A 42 5.44 -11.20 -3.74
N ASP A 43 4.30 -11.89 -3.79
CA ASP A 43 3.74 -12.54 -4.96
C ASP A 43 3.18 -11.55 -6.00
N ALA A 44 2.90 -10.31 -5.59
CA ALA A 44 2.26 -9.31 -6.45
C ALA A 44 3.24 -8.56 -7.36
N HIS A 45 4.54 -8.90 -7.34
CA HIS A 45 5.56 -8.28 -8.18
C HIS A 45 5.62 -8.90 -9.60
N PRO A 46 5.92 -8.10 -10.64
CA PRO A 46 6.03 -8.59 -12.02
C PRO A 46 7.27 -9.44 -12.26
N THR A 47 8.29 -9.37 -11.39
CA THR A 47 9.53 -10.13 -11.55
C THR A 47 10.16 -9.85 -12.93
N VAL A 48 10.12 -10.79 -13.86
CA VAL A 48 10.73 -10.66 -15.19
C VAL A 48 9.76 -10.08 -16.22
N TYR A 49 8.46 -10.09 -15.91
CA TYR A 49 7.35 -9.74 -16.79
C TYR A 49 7.02 -8.24 -16.72
N THR A 50 8.02 -7.40 -16.97
CA THR A 50 7.84 -5.94 -16.98
C THR A 50 7.61 -5.42 -18.40
N THR A 51 6.87 -4.32 -18.51
CA THR A 51 6.38 -3.75 -19.79
C THR A 51 7.48 -3.33 -20.77
N LYS A 52 8.75 -3.28 -20.33
CA LYS A 52 9.89 -2.76 -21.12
C LYS A 52 10.70 -3.85 -21.84
N LYS A 53 10.34 -5.13 -21.71
CA LYS A 53 11.12 -6.22 -22.33
C LYS A 53 10.28 -6.87 -23.43
N ASP A 54 10.78 -6.84 -24.67
CA ASP A 54 10.21 -7.64 -25.76
C ASP A 54 10.10 -9.10 -25.31
N LYS A 55 8.97 -9.77 -25.60
CA LYS A 55 8.76 -11.17 -25.20
C LYS A 55 9.92 -12.08 -25.66
N GLN A 56 10.45 -11.82 -26.85
CA GLN A 56 11.63 -12.51 -27.39
C GLN A 56 12.91 -12.22 -26.59
N LEU A 57 13.06 -10.99 -26.06
CA LEU A 57 14.17 -10.61 -25.19
C LEU A 57 14.07 -11.30 -23.83
N ILE A 58 12.86 -11.46 -23.28
CA ILE A 58 12.62 -12.23 -22.04
C ILE A 58 13.03 -13.69 -22.25
N GLU A 59 12.55 -14.34 -23.32
CA GLU A 59 12.89 -15.74 -23.63
C GLU A 59 14.39 -15.96 -23.86
N LYS A 60 15.06 -15.04 -24.57
CA LYS A 60 16.51 -15.10 -24.77
C LYS A 60 17.27 -14.91 -23.46
N LYS A 61 16.86 -13.95 -22.63
CA LYS A 61 17.51 -13.70 -21.33
C LYS A 61 17.24 -14.80 -20.30
N LEU A 62 16.10 -15.49 -20.38
CA LEU A 62 15.79 -16.65 -19.55
C LEU A 62 16.78 -17.79 -19.82
N LYS A 63 17.19 -17.94 -21.09
CA LYS A 63 18.21 -18.91 -21.51
C LYS A 63 19.63 -18.51 -21.13
N THR A 64 19.93 -17.21 -21.03
CA THR A 64 21.28 -16.70 -20.71
C THR A 64 21.48 -16.35 -19.23
N GLN A 65 20.46 -16.50 -18.36
CA GLN A 65 20.49 -16.12 -16.94
C GLN A 65 20.79 -14.62 -16.65
N GLU A 66 20.72 -13.74 -17.65
CA GLU A 66 20.98 -12.29 -17.51
C GLU A 66 19.71 -11.50 -17.13
N ILE A 67 18.90 -12.01 -16.20
CA ILE A 67 17.65 -11.36 -15.83
C ILE A 67 17.70 -10.69 -14.46
N THR A 68 17.55 -9.37 -14.47
CA THR A 68 17.14 -8.61 -13.30
C THR A 68 15.63 -8.70 -13.13
N ALA A 69 15.20 -9.22 -11.97
CA ALA A 69 13.81 -9.21 -11.53
C ALA A 69 13.44 -7.84 -10.97
N ASP A 70 12.23 -7.38 -11.29
CA ASP A 70 11.65 -6.18 -10.73
C ASP A 70 10.83 -6.53 -9.49
N CYS A 71 11.42 -6.18 -8.34
CA CYS A 71 10.81 -6.33 -7.02
C CYS A 71 10.31 -4.99 -6.46
N SER A 72 10.16 -3.97 -7.31
CA SER A 72 9.81 -2.60 -6.91
C SER A 72 8.44 -2.15 -7.44
N HIS A 73 8.02 -2.69 -8.58
CA HIS A 73 6.71 -2.44 -9.17
C HIS A 73 5.72 -3.56 -8.85
N TRP A 74 4.46 -3.35 -9.19
CA TRP A 74 3.37 -4.29 -8.91
C TRP A 74 2.65 -4.68 -10.20
N CYS A 75 2.21 -5.93 -10.29
CA CYS A 75 1.31 -6.39 -11.34
C CYS A 75 -0.05 -5.68 -11.24
N LEU A 76 -0.71 -5.52 -12.40
CA LEU A 76 -2.11 -5.11 -12.49
C LEU A 76 -2.90 -6.17 -13.30
N PRO A 77 -4.06 -6.64 -12.79
CA PRO A 77 -4.63 -6.34 -11.47
C PRO A 77 -3.75 -6.88 -10.32
N GLY A 78 -3.79 -6.26 -9.14
CA GLY A 78 -2.91 -6.66 -8.04
C GLY A 78 -2.95 -5.79 -6.78
N LEU A 79 -1.81 -5.70 -6.10
CA LEU A 79 -1.68 -5.02 -4.81
C LEU A 79 -2.15 -3.54 -4.83
N PRO A 80 -1.86 -2.74 -5.88
CA PRO A 80 -2.34 -1.36 -5.95
C PRO A 80 -3.88 -1.23 -5.91
N ASP A 81 -4.61 -2.23 -6.39
CA ASP A 81 -6.08 -2.21 -6.35
C ASP A 81 -6.60 -2.30 -4.90
N THR A 82 -5.89 -3.04 -4.05
CA THR A 82 -6.22 -3.13 -2.61
C THR A 82 -5.99 -1.78 -1.92
N TRP A 83 -4.91 -1.06 -2.27
CA TRP A 83 -4.67 0.27 -1.73
C TRP A 83 -5.77 1.25 -2.14
N ASN A 84 -6.20 1.20 -3.41
CA ASN A 84 -7.30 2.02 -3.91
C ASN A 84 -8.61 1.73 -3.18
N MET A 85 -8.90 0.46 -2.88
CA MET A 85 -10.09 0.08 -2.13
C MET A 85 -10.05 0.59 -0.68
N LEU A 86 -8.90 0.49 0.00
CA LEU A 86 -8.71 1.05 1.35
C LEU A 86 -8.85 2.58 1.36
N LEU A 87 -8.30 3.24 0.35
CA LEU A 87 -8.44 4.69 0.16
C LEU A 87 -9.91 5.06 -0.01
N TYR A 88 -10.62 4.39 -0.91
CA TYR A 88 -12.05 4.61 -1.14
C TYR A 88 -12.87 4.42 0.15
N ALA A 89 -12.66 3.31 0.86
CA ALA A 89 -13.32 3.05 2.13
C ALA A 89 -13.06 4.16 3.16
N SER A 90 -11.82 4.66 3.26
CA SER A 90 -11.45 5.73 4.19
C SER A 90 -12.18 7.06 3.88
N MET A 91 -12.42 7.35 2.60
CA MET A 91 -13.15 8.55 2.18
C MET A 91 -14.64 8.42 2.50
N VAL A 92 -15.24 7.28 2.19
CA VAL A 92 -16.67 7.02 2.43
C VAL A 92 -17.00 7.03 3.92
N LEU A 93 -16.23 6.31 4.74
CA LEU A 93 -16.45 6.24 6.19
C LEU A 93 -16.37 7.62 6.85
N LYS A 94 -15.53 8.52 6.34
CA LYS A 94 -15.44 9.89 6.85
C LYS A 94 -16.58 10.79 6.44
N GLY A 95 -17.11 10.61 5.23
CA GLY A 95 -18.35 11.27 4.82
C GLY A 95 -19.50 10.91 5.77
N SER A 96 -19.60 9.63 6.14
CA SER A 96 -20.64 9.14 7.05
C SER A 96 -20.45 9.61 8.49
N VAL A 97 -19.23 9.65 9.03
CA VAL A 97 -18.97 10.12 10.41
C VAL A 97 -19.20 11.63 10.55
N LYS A 98 -18.85 12.43 9.53
CA LYS A 98 -19.20 13.86 9.52
C LYS A 98 -20.71 14.09 9.50
N SER A 99 -21.44 13.33 8.69
CA SER A 99 -22.90 13.40 8.64
C SER A 99 -23.55 12.97 9.96
N ALA A 100 -23.05 11.90 10.58
CA ALA A 100 -23.57 11.40 11.86
C ALA A 100 -23.26 12.32 13.05
N ASN A 101 -22.08 12.96 13.07
CA ASN A 101 -21.73 13.94 14.12
C ASN A 101 -22.51 15.25 13.94
N SER A 102 -22.72 15.71 12.69
CA SER A 102 -23.57 16.88 12.42
C SER A 102 -25.03 16.64 12.81
N SER A 103 -25.57 15.43 12.59
CA SER A 103 -26.92 15.09 13.07
C SER A 103 -27.01 14.97 14.59
N ARG A 104 -25.96 14.51 15.29
CA ARG A 104 -25.96 14.46 16.76
C ARG A 104 -25.88 15.84 17.42
N GLU A 105 -25.17 16.79 16.82
CA GLU A 105 -25.15 18.19 17.29
C GLU A 105 -26.51 18.87 17.11
N ILE A 106 -27.27 18.54 16.07
CA ILE A 106 -28.61 19.13 15.82
C ILE A 106 -29.69 18.57 16.77
N PHE A 107 -29.55 17.33 17.24
CA PHE A 107 -30.53 16.68 18.12
C PHE A 107 -30.05 16.52 19.58
N GLY A 108 -28.90 17.10 19.94
CA GLY A 108 -28.30 17.02 21.29
C GLY A 108 -28.69 18.15 22.26
N ASP A 109 -29.37 19.20 21.77
CA ASP A 109 -29.80 20.37 22.55
C ASP A 109 -31.33 20.44 22.76
N LEU A 110 -32.03 19.29 22.74
CA LEU A 110 -33.45 19.20 23.14
C LEU A 110 -33.66 18.31 24.36
#